data_AF-A0A2I4CHB0-F1
#
_entry.id   AF-A0A2I4CHB0-F1
#
_cell.length_a   1.000
_cell.length_b   1.000
_cell.length_c   1.000
_cell.angle_alpha   90.00
_cell.angle_beta   90.00
_cell.angle_gamma   90.00
#
_symmetry.space_group_name_H-M   'P 1'
#
loop_
_entity.id
_entity.type
_entity.pdbx_description
1 polymer ?
#
loop_
_entity_poly.entity_id
_entity_poly.type
_entity_poly.pdbx_seq_one_letter_code
_entity_poly.pdbx_strand_id
1 'polypeptide(L)'
;MADQRLSLQALSVLCGCNVELTSGASQITPQDFVNVVALREFYKQEGFRELEYPSIGTLSLQDDEDLYSSPAALTEGPGESLKQMVKINPEDFFHPQYDYDFTKVKDGDKTFLRGNEKYVRPCGWNRVALKVLQKYDDGDSWLGTGKDAWPVSYQGQNMDGSLGIILGRESQADDEPSFLDAGAACMVNVETRGRGVYSTPDIKMAEKYCKMFTSKVDGKKYKVVLQNRINPKSRKECNRKDVWLVYIPEGHNDLQTKAIVQESLRPYGLLLKQV
;
A
#
# COMPACT_ATOMS: atom_id res chain seq x y z
N MET A 1 -16.43 10.80 10.40
CA MET A 1 -15.08 11.14 9.89
C MET A 1 -14.06 10.51 10.81
N ALA A 2 -12.95 9.99 10.27
CA ALA A 2 -11.86 9.49 11.11
C ALA A 2 -11.23 10.66 11.87
N ASP A 3 -10.76 10.42 13.08
CA ASP A 3 -9.95 11.39 13.81
C ASP A 3 -8.64 11.67 13.03
N GLN A 4 -8.28 12.94 12.86
CA GLN A 4 -7.08 13.32 12.11
C GLN A 4 -5.81 12.71 12.71
N ARG A 5 -5.71 12.61 14.04
CA ARG A 5 -4.55 12.00 14.72
C ARG A 5 -4.51 10.49 14.48
N LEU A 6 -5.66 9.83 14.38
CA LEU A 6 -5.73 8.42 13.97
C LEU A 6 -5.21 8.26 12.53
N SER A 7 -5.60 9.14 11.62
CA SER A 7 -5.11 9.13 10.23
C SER A 7 -3.60 9.35 10.17
N LEU A 8 -3.04 10.28 10.94
CA LEU A 8 -1.58 10.50 10.99
C LEU A 8 -0.84 9.27 11.55
N GLN A 9 -1.36 8.63 12.60
CA GLN A 9 -0.79 7.36 13.11
C GLN A 9 -0.80 6.25 12.05
N ALA A 10 -1.87 6.17 11.27
CA ALA A 10 -1.97 5.20 10.18
C ALA A 10 -0.96 5.50 9.05
N LEU A 11 -0.71 6.77 8.73
CA LEU A 11 0.36 7.15 7.80
C LEU A 11 1.73 6.72 8.36
N SER A 12 2.04 7.01 9.63
CA SER A 12 3.29 6.59 10.30
C SER A 12 3.55 5.09 10.17
N VAL A 13 2.51 4.31 10.39
CA VAL A 13 2.56 2.84 10.38
C VAL A 13 2.91 2.31 9.00
N LEU A 14 2.32 2.88 7.94
CA LEU A 14 2.52 2.46 6.56
C LEU A 14 3.89 2.89 6.00
N CYS A 15 4.33 4.13 6.23
CA CYS A 15 5.61 4.60 5.69
C CYS A 15 6.82 4.20 6.56
N GLY A 16 6.60 3.74 7.78
CA GLY A 16 7.67 3.40 8.73
C GLY A 16 8.33 4.62 9.38
N CYS A 17 7.77 5.81 9.21
CA CYS A 17 8.25 7.08 9.77
C CYS A 17 7.38 7.53 10.95
N ASN A 18 7.87 8.47 11.77
CA ASN A 18 7.01 9.19 12.70
C ASN A 18 6.37 10.40 12.00
N VAL A 19 5.07 10.32 11.70
CA VAL A 19 4.31 11.42 11.10
C VAL A 19 3.76 12.34 12.19
N GLU A 20 4.15 13.62 12.12
CA GLU A 20 3.68 14.67 13.01
C GLU A 20 2.87 15.72 12.27
N LEU A 21 1.97 16.37 13.01
CA LEU A 21 1.18 17.48 12.49
C LEU A 21 2.03 18.74 12.37
N THR A 22 1.87 19.48 11.27
CA THR A 22 2.40 20.83 11.11
C THR A 22 1.32 21.78 10.61
N SER A 23 1.46 23.07 10.91
CA SER A 23 0.67 24.16 10.32
C SER A 23 1.27 24.72 9.02
N GLY A 24 2.54 24.38 8.72
CA GLY A 24 3.22 24.74 7.48
C GLY A 24 2.78 23.87 6.30
N ALA A 25 3.52 23.89 5.19
CA ALA A 25 3.29 22.94 4.10
C ALA A 25 3.71 21.52 4.52
N SER A 26 3.00 20.50 4.02
CA SER A 26 3.44 19.10 4.15
C SER A 26 4.80 18.90 3.50
N GLN A 27 5.67 18.15 4.19
CA GLN A 27 7.00 17.76 3.70
C GLN A 27 6.92 16.77 2.54
N ILE A 28 5.84 15.99 2.47
CA ILE A 28 5.56 15.03 1.41
C ILE A 28 4.14 15.20 0.88
N THR A 29 3.96 14.99 -0.42
CA THR A 29 2.63 14.94 -1.02
C THR A 29 1.98 13.57 -0.81
N PRO A 30 0.66 13.41 -1.04
CA PRO A 30 0.05 12.08 -1.11
C PRO A 30 0.73 11.16 -2.11
N GLN A 31 1.21 11.68 -3.25
CA GLN A 31 1.94 10.88 -4.24
C GLN A 31 3.31 10.42 -3.70
N ASP A 32 4.04 11.29 -3.01
CA ASP A 32 5.28 10.88 -2.35
C ASP A 32 5.03 9.79 -1.31
N PHE A 33 3.92 9.86 -0.58
CA PHE A 33 3.55 8.85 0.40
C PHE A 33 3.33 7.46 -0.24
N VAL A 34 2.59 7.35 -1.34
CA VAL A 34 2.46 6.05 -2.03
C VAL A 34 3.80 5.57 -2.58
N ASN A 35 4.64 6.47 -3.09
CA ASN A 35 5.97 6.11 -3.57
C ASN A 35 6.80 5.50 -2.44
N VAL A 36 6.83 6.14 -1.26
CA VAL A 36 7.54 5.61 -0.09
C VAL A 36 7.01 4.24 0.31
N VAL A 37 5.69 4.09 0.44
CA VAL A 37 5.08 2.81 0.85
C VAL A 37 5.36 1.70 -0.17
N ALA A 38 5.21 1.99 -1.46
CA ALA A 38 5.45 1.03 -2.54
C ALA A 38 6.91 0.65 -2.71
N LEU A 39 7.81 1.64 -2.71
CA LEU A 39 9.24 1.43 -2.87
C LEU A 39 9.85 0.74 -1.66
N ARG A 40 9.38 1.04 -0.44
CA ARG A 40 9.80 0.33 0.78
C ARG A 40 9.66 -1.18 0.60
N GLU A 41 8.49 -1.62 0.16
CA GLU A 41 8.19 -3.04 -0.01
C GLU A 41 8.89 -3.65 -1.22
N PHE A 42 9.08 -2.89 -2.30
CA PHE A 42 9.88 -3.33 -3.45
C PHE A 42 11.36 -3.52 -3.09
N TYR A 43 12.00 -2.53 -2.46
CA TYR A 43 13.42 -2.61 -2.11
C TYR A 43 13.71 -3.66 -1.03
N LYS A 44 12.76 -3.91 -0.11
CA LYS A 44 12.81 -5.08 0.78
C LYS A 44 12.92 -6.39 0.00
N GLN A 45 12.10 -6.56 -1.05
CA GLN A 45 12.12 -7.75 -1.91
C GLN A 45 13.44 -7.91 -2.66
N GLU A 46 14.05 -6.80 -3.07
CA GLU A 46 15.35 -6.77 -3.72
C GLU A 46 16.53 -6.92 -2.74
N GLY A 47 16.26 -7.09 -1.44
CA GLY A 47 17.28 -7.35 -0.41
C GLY A 47 17.98 -6.11 0.14
N PHE A 48 17.46 -4.91 -0.15
CA PHE A 48 18.00 -3.68 0.42
C PHE A 48 17.57 -3.51 1.89
N ARG A 49 18.40 -2.80 2.64
CA ARG A 49 18.15 -2.50 4.06
C ARG A 49 17.68 -1.07 4.29
N GLU A 50 17.86 -0.21 3.31
CA GLU A 50 17.58 1.22 3.40
C GLU A 50 16.93 1.71 2.10
N LEU A 51 16.10 2.73 2.21
CA LEU A 51 15.50 3.46 1.10
C LEU A 51 15.85 4.93 1.23
N GLU A 52 16.57 5.47 0.26
CA GLU A 52 16.79 6.90 0.14
C GLU A 52 15.58 7.58 -0.49
N TYR A 53 15.04 8.61 0.17
CA TYR A 53 13.95 9.40 -0.39
C TYR A 53 14.21 10.91 -0.23
N PRO A 54 14.27 11.70 -1.32
CA PRO A 54 14.79 13.08 -1.30
C PRO A 54 14.16 14.01 -0.25
N SER A 55 12.87 13.88 0.03
CA SER A 55 12.15 14.78 0.93
C SER A 55 12.24 14.38 2.40
N ILE A 56 12.58 13.14 2.72
CA ILE A 56 12.55 12.61 4.10
C ILE A 56 13.88 11.97 4.53
N GLY A 57 14.82 11.71 3.61
CA GLY A 57 16.12 11.10 3.89
C GLY A 57 16.10 9.58 3.81
N THR A 58 17.06 8.94 4.47
CA THR A 58 17.24 7.49 4.54
C THR A 58 16.22 6.85 5.46
N LEU A 59 15.50 5.85 4.97
CA LEU A 59 14.53 5.06 5.74
C LEU A 59 15.05 3.64 5.94
N SER A 60 15.07 3.16 7.18
CA SER A 60 15.32 1.74 7.46
C SER A 60 14.19 0.88 6.91
N LEU A 61 14.56 -0.14 6.13
CA LEU A 61 13.66 -1.18 5.61
C LEU A 61 13.54 -2.38 6.56
N GLN A 62 14.24 -2.39 7.68
CA GLN A 62 14.07 -3.41 8.72
C GLN A 62 12.76 -3.14 9.46
N ASP A 63 11.99 -4.20 9.75
CA ASP A 63 10.77 -4.08 10.54
C ASP A 63 11.09 -4.23 12.03
N ASP A 64 10.45 -3.42 12.89
CA ASP A 64 10.74 -3.41 14.34
C ASP A 64 10.29 -4.67 15.09
N GLU A 65 9.56 -5.59 14.47
CA GLU A 65 9.20 -6.88 15.05
C GLU A 65 9.06 -7.93 13.94
N ASP A 66 10.16 -8.59 13.60
CA ASP A 66 10.10 -9.88 12.94
C ASP A 66 9.50 -10.90 13.92
N LEU A 67 8.19 -11.17 13.80
CA LEU A 67 7.48 -12.20 14.57
C LEU A 67 8.04 -13.62 14.35
N TYR A 68 9.01 -13.78 13.43
CA TYR A 68 9.69 -15.03 13.07
C TYR A 68 11.22 -14.97 13.13
N SER A 69 11.82 -13.88 13.63
CA SER A 69 13.26 -13.88 13.87
C SER A 69 13.58 -14.72 15.10
N SER A 70 14.59 -15.60 14.95
CA SER A 70 15.16 -16.37 16.06
C SER A 70 15.38 -15.47 17.29
N PRO A 71 15.17 -15.97 18.52
CA PRO A 71 15.36 -15.14 19.72
C PRO A 71 16.73 -14.49 19.66
N ALA A 72 16.76 -13.15 19.73
CA ALA A 72 18.01 -12.42 19.80
C ALA A 72 18.84 -12.99 20.95
N ALA A 73 20.09 -13.38 20.65
CA ALA A 73 21.06 -13.67 21.69
C ALA A 73 21.09 -12.47 22.65
N LEU A 74 21.16 -12.74 23.96
CA LEU A 74 21.17 -11.77 25.04
C LEU A 74 22.40 -10.86 24.97
N THR A 75 22.42 -9.91 24.04
CA THR A 75 23.41 -8.85 23.95
C THR A 75 22.74 -7.59 23.43
N GLU A 76 22.66 -6.60 24.32
CA GLU A 76 22.19 -5.22 24.14
C GLU A 76 20.71 -5.07 23.77
N GLY A 77 19.98 -4.29 24.59
CA GLY A 77 18.57 -3.99 24.37
C GLY A 77 18.36 -3.31 23.01
N PRO A 78 17.14 -3.37 22.43
CA PRO A 78 16.86 -2.72 21.17
C PRO A 78 17.11 -1.22 21.34
N GLY A 79 18.21 -0.73 20.74
CA GLY A 79 18.40 0.70 20.56
C GLY A 79 17.17 1.21 19.82
N GLU A 80 16.52 2.25 20.33
CA GLU A 80 15.42 2.90 19.64
C GLU A 80 15.91 3.27 18.23
N SER A 81 15.46 2.52 17.22
CA SER A 81 15.65 2.90 15.83
C SER A 81 14.97 4.26 15.69
N LEU A 82 15.78 5.32 15.53
CA LEU A 82 15.29 6.69 15.39
C LEU A 82 14.50 6.75 14.09
N LYS A 83 13.19 6.53 14.19
CA LYS A 83 12.29 6.67 13.05
C LYS A 83 12.34 8.08 12.56
N GLN A 84 12.60 8.23 11.27
CA GLN A 84 12.62 9.51 10.61
C GLN A 84 11.31 10.26 10.84
N MET A 85 11.41 11.56 11.13
CA MET A 85 10.25 12.41 11.37
C MET A 85 9.77 13.04 10.06
N VAL A 86 8.46 12.97 9.81
CA VAL A 86 7.81 13.56 8.64
C VAL A 86 6.70 14.48 9.09
N LYS A 87 6.70 15.73 8.63
CA LYS A 87 5.67 16.71 8.98
C LYS A 87 4.60 16.81 7.91
N ILE A 88 3.34 16.59 8.30
CA ILE A 88 2.17 16.66 7.43
C ILE A 88 1.19 17.70 7.94
N ASN A 89 0.72 18.56 7.04
CA ASN A 89 -0.41 19.44 7.25
C ASN A 89 -1.69 18.74 6.82
N PRO A 90 -2.63 18.46 7.74
CA PRO A 90 -3.87 17.79 7.39
C PRO A 90 -4.69 18.51 6.31
N GLU A 91 -4.60 19.84 6.20
CA GLU A 91 -5.40 20.65 5.26
C GLU A 91 -4.92 20.54 3.80
N ASP A 92 -3.63 20.27 3.59
CA ASP A 92 -3.05 20.08 2.26
C ASP A 92 -2.91 18.60 1.86
N PHE A 93 -2.95 17.69 2.84
CA PHE A 93 -2.76 16.26 2.63
C PHE A 93 -4.07 15.47 2.56
N PHE A 94 -5.05 15.81 3.41
CA PHE A 94 -6.36 15.15 3.44
C PHE A 94 -7.43 16.00 2.77
N HIS A 95 -8.52 15.35 2.34
CA HIS A 95 -9.64 16.01 1.70
C HIS A 95 -11.00 15.62 2.32
N PRO A 96 -11.30 16.08 3.55
CA PRO A 96 -12.41 15.55 4.35
C PRO A 96 -13.80 15.59 3.70
N GLN A 97 -14.05 16.54 2.79
CA GLN A 97 -15.31 16.61 2.04
C GLN A 97 -15.57 15.37 1.16
N TYR A 98 -14.53 14.61 0.84
CA TYR A 98 -14.60 13.37 0.09
C TYR A 98 -14.40 12.13 0.96
N ASP A 99 -14.35 12.26 2.30
CA ASP A 99 -14.36 11.11 3.19
C ASP A 99 -15.63 10.28 2.97
N TYR A 100 -15.55 8.97 3.20
CA TYR A 100 -16.71 8.11 3.09
C TYR A 100 -16.66 6.97 4.09
N ASP A 101 -17.71 6.87 4.90
CA ASP A 101 -17.88 5.81 5.88
C ASP A 101 -18.57 4.59 5.25
N PHE A 102 -17.79 3.53 4.97
CA PHE A 102 -18.32 2.25 4.52
C PHE A 102 -18.55 1.25 5.66
N THR A 103 -18.36 1.62 6.93
CA THR A 103 -18.38 0.68 8.07
C THR A 103 -19.69 -0.08 8.20
N LYS A 104 -20.81 0.56 7.85
CA LYS A 104 -22.16 -0.03 7.90
C LYS A 104 -22.75 -0.29 6.51
N VAL A 105 -21.96 -0.11 5.45
CA VAL A 105 -22.41 -0.30 4.06
C VAL A 105 -22.39 -1.77 3.69
N LYS A 106 -23.46 -2.21 3.03
CA LYS A 106 -23.57 -3.54 2.40
C LYS A 106 -24.04 -3.34 0.96
N ASP A 107 -23.24 -3.81 0.02
CA ASP A 107 -23.52 -3.62 -1.41
C ASP A 107 -24.54 -4.62 -1.95
N GLY A 108 -24.66 -5.80 -1.32
CA GLY A 108 -25.47 -6.89 -1.83
C GLY A 108 -25.02 -7.25 -3.25
N ASP A 109 -25.97 -7.33 -4.18
CA ASP A 109 -25.71 -7.68 -5.58
C ASP A 109 -25.34 -6.47 -6.46
N LYS A 110 -25.18 -5.27 -5.87
CA LYS A 110 -24.82 -4.06 -6.62
C LYS A 110 -23.41 -4.19 -7.16
N THR A 111 -23.27 -3.91 -8.46
CA THR A 111 -21.98 -3.82 -9.13
C THR A 111 -21.60 -2.37 -9.36
N PHE A 112 -20.37 -2.02 -8.99
CA PHE A 112 -19.81 -0.69 -9.22
C PHE A 112 -18.67 -0.80 -10.23
N LEU A 113 -18.51 0.21 -11.06
CA LEU A 113 -17.42 0.28 -12.04
C LEU A 113 -16.55 1.52 -11.80
N ARG A 114 -15.25 1.37 -12.04
CA ARG A 114 -14.26 2.44 -12.10
C ARG A 114 -13.25 2.09 -13.19
N GLY A 115 -13.08 2.96 -14.19
CA GLY A 115 -12.20 2.66 -15.32
C GLY A 115 -12.66 1.46 -16.14
N ASN A 116 -13.99 1.30 -16.29
CA ASN A 116 -14.63 0.15 -16.94
C ASN A 116 -14.36 -1.23 -16.27
N GLU A 117 -13.85 -1.25 -15.04
CA GLU A 117 -13.59 -2.47 -14.29
C GLU A 117 -14.37 -2.53 -12.99
N LYS A 118 -14.63 -3.76 -12.53
CA LYS A 118 -15.36 -4.01 -11.30
C LYS A 118 -14.63 -3.38 -10.12
N TYR A 119 -15.33 -2.50 -9.42
CA TYR A 119 -14.88 -1.87 -8.19
C TYR A 119 -15.55 -2.55 -6.99
N VAL A 120 -14.77 -3.34 -6.25
CA VAL A 120 -15.20 -3.88 -4.96
C VAL A 120 -15.07 -2.77 -3.91
N ARG A 121 -16.17 -2.10 -3.56
CA ARG A 121 -16.12 -1.02 -2.56
C ARG A 121 -15.63 -1.57 -1.22
N PRO A 122 -14.87 -0.80 -0.42
CA PRO A 122 -14.29 -1.27 0.82
C PRO A 122 -15.34 -1.30 1.94
N CYS A 123 -16.41 -2.09 1.76
CA CYS A 123 -17.47 -2.28 2.75
C CYS A 123 -16.89 -2.79 4.07
N GLY A 124 -17.30 -2.17 5.18
CA GLY A 124 -16.72 -2.40 6.50
C GLY A 124 -15.52 -1.53 6.85
N TRP A 125 -15.04 -0.67 5.95
CA TRP A 125 -13.93 0.25 6.19
C TRP A 125 -14.39 1.70 6.27
N ASN A 126 -13.65 2.54 6.98
CA ASN A 126 -13.79 3.99 6.91
C ASN A 126 -12.72 4.54 5.97
N ARG A 127 -13.10 5.32 4.96
CA ARG A 127 -12.16 5.91 4.00
C ARG A 127 -11.92 7.38 4.33
N VAL A 128 -10.67 7.70 4.59
CA VAL A 128 -10.15 9.07 4.67
C VAL A 128 -9.62 9.45 3.29
N ALA A 129 -10.13 10.52 2.69
CA ALA A 129 -9.72 10.94 1.36
C ALA A 129 -8.39 11.70 1.38
N LEU A 130 -7.56 11.46 0.38
CA LEU A 130 -6.31 12.19 0.15
C LEU A 130 -6.55 13.35 -0.81
N LYS A 131 -5.84 14.46 -0.62
CA LYS A 131 -6.00 15.68 -1.44
C LYS A 131 -5.18 15.58 -2.73
N VAL A 132 -5.84 15.11 -3.77
CA VAL A 132 -5.18 14.72 -5.04
C VAL A 132 -5.73 15.40 -6.29
N LEU A 133 -6.75 16.25 -6.13
CA LEU A 133 -7.28 17.06 -7.22
C LEU A 133 -6.24 18.09 -7.67
N GLN A 134 -6.11 18.25 -8.99
CA GLN A 134 -5.18 19.20 -9.62
C GLN A 134 -3.72 18.97 -9.22
N LYS A 135 -3.35 17.73 -8.89
CA LYS A 135 -1.98 17.33 -8.52
C LYS A 135 -1.20 16.64 -9.64
N TYR A 136 -1.85 16.38 -10.78
CA TYR A 136 -1.25 15.69 -11.92
C TYR A 136 -1.47 16.49 -13.20
N ASP A 137 -0.44 16.51 -14.06
CA ASP A 137 -0.42 17.32 -15.28
C ASP A 137 -1.47 16.90 -16.31
N ASP A 138 -1.88 15.62 -16.28
CA ASP A 138 -2.92 15.04 -17.14
C ASP A 138 -4.35 15.24 -16.57
N GLY A 139 -4.49 16.05 -15.52
CA GLY A 139 -5.77 16.41 -14.91
C GLY A 139 -6.35 15.32 -14.01
N ASP A 140 -7.67 15.42 -13.75
CA ASP A 140 -8.37 14.60 -12.74
C ASP A 140 -9.25 13.48 -13.33
N SER A 141 -9.17 13.25 -14.65
CA SER A 141 -9.98 12.24 -15.36
C SER A 141 -9.81 10.82 -14.79
N TRP A 142 -8.58 10.50 -14.36
CA TRP A 142 -8.22 9.23 -13.71
C TRP A 142 -9.06 8.91 -12.46
N LEU A 143 -9.58 9.93 -11.75
CA LEU A 143 -10.38 9.75 -10.53
C LEU A 143 -11.86 9.45 -10.85
N GLY A 144 -12.29 9.64 -12.10
CA GLY A 144 -13.68 9.49 -12.53
C GLY A 144 -14.24 8.06 -12.41
N THR A 145 -15.42 7.87 -13.02
CA THR A 145 -16.14 6.59 -13.05
C THR A 145 -16.21 5.96 -14.43
N GLY A 146 -15.98 6.75 -15.48
CA GLY A 146 -16.11 6.34 -16.88
C GLY A 146 -14.89 5.59 -17.43
N LYS A 147 -14.86 5.46 -18.77
CA LYS A 147 -13.82 4.76 -19.53
C LYS A 147 -12.42 5.38 -19.43
N ASP A 148 -12.36 6.69 -19.20
CA ASP A 148 -11.09 7.44 -19.11
C ASP A 148 -10.52 7.44 -17.68
N ALA A 149 -11.28 6.88 -16.73
CA ALA A 149 -10.84 6.76 -15.35
C ALA A 149 -9.91 5.57 -15.17
N TRP A 150 -9.10 5.62 -14.12
CA TRP A 150 -8.25 4.51 -13.75
C TRP A 150 -9.01 3.55 -12.81
N PRO A 151 -8.83 2.24 -12.94
CA PRO A 151 -9.39 1.25 -12.03
C PRO A 151 -8.84 1.39 -10.62
N VAL A 152 -9.60 0.90 -9.64
CA VAL A 152 -9.22 0.96 -8.22
C VAL A 152 -8.33 -0.22 -7.87
N SER A 153 -7.24 0.05 -7.16
CA SER A 153 -6.41 -0.98 -6.56
C SER A 153 -6.18 -0.70 -5.07
N TYR A 154 -5.89 -1.76 -4.33
CA TYR A 154 -5.60 -1.75 -2.91
C TYR A 154 -4.20 -2.29 -2.69
N GLN A 155 -3.46 -1.65 -1.80
CA GLN A 155 -2.12 -2.04 -1.43
C GLN A 155 -2.10 -2.35 0.07
N GLY A 156 -2.00 -3.64 0.39
CA GLY A 156 -1.55 -4.09 1.70
C GLY A 156 -0.04 -3.90 1.81
N GLN A 157 0.46 -3.73 3.03
CA GLN A 157 1.90 -3.50 3.23
C GLN A 157 2.72 -4.72 2.83
N ASN A 158 2.35 -5.92 3.30
CA ASN A 158 3.15 -7.11 3.08
C ASN A 158 2.78 -7.82 1.77
N MET A 159 2.36 -7.08 0.74
CA MET A 159 2.08 -7.65 -0.58
C MET A 159 3.37 -7.74 -1.39
N ASP A 160 4.04 -8.90 -1.37
CA ASP A 160 5.29 -9.14 -2.08
C ASP A 160 5.26 -10.37 -3.00
N GLY A 161 6.27 -10.50 -3.85
CA GLY A 161 6.42 -11.64 -4.76
C GLY A 161 6.68 -12.98 -4.06
N SER A 162 7.01 -13.00 -2.76
CA SER A 162 7.31 -14.21 -1.97
C SER A 162 6.06 -14.97 -1.51
N LEU A 163 4.89 -14.35 -1.61
CA LEU A 163 3.59 -14.91 -1.23
C LEU A 163 3.00 -15.92 -2.23
N GLY A 164 3.84 -16.56 -3.06
CA GLY A 164 3.38 -17.47 -4.12
C GLY A 164 2.46 -16.81 -5.15
N ILE A 165 2.48 -15.48 -5.24
CA ILE A 165 1.64 -14.67 -6.15
C ILE A 165 1.94 -14.99 -7.62
N ILE A 166 3.07 -15.64 -7.91
CA ILE A 166 3.46 -16.08 -9.26
C ILE A 166 3.90 -17.56 -9.27
N LEU A 167 3.21 -18.41 -8.51
CA LEU A 167 3.40 -19.85 -8.67
C LEU A 167 2.49 -20.38 -9.77
N GLY A 168 3.10 -20.59 -10.94
CA GLY A 168 2.51 -21.40 -12.00
C GLY A 168 2.58 -22.87 -11.64
N ARG A 169 1.42 -23.50 -11.46
CA ARG A 169 1.14 -24.78 -12.08
C ARG A 169 -0.27 -24.74 -12.65
N GLU A 170 -0.42 -25.28 -13.85
CA GLU A 170 -1.68 -25.83 -14.33
C GLU A 170 -2.12 -26.92 -13.34
N SER A 171 -2.77 -26.54 -12.25
CA SER A 171 -3.51 -27.49 -11.41
C SER A 171 -4.98 -27.19 -11.56
N GLN A 172 -5.69 -28.18 -12.08
CA GLN A 172 -7.14 -28.20 -12.13
C GLN A 172 -7.72 -28.06 -10.72
N ALA A 173 -8.77 -27.25 -10.63
CA ALA A 173 -9.85 -27.25 -9.64
C ALA A 173 -9.53 -27.03 -8.14
N ASP A 174 -10.18 -25.99 -7.61
CA ASP A 174 -10.74 -25.83 -6.26
C ASP A 174 -9.89 -25.82 -4.98
N ASP A 175 -8.58 -26.08 -5.01
CA ASP A 175 -7.75 -25.94 -3.81
C ASP A 175 -6.86 -24.66 -3.86
N GLU A 176 -7.22 -23.62 -3.07
CA GLU A 176 -6.28 -22.51 -2.80
C GLU A 176 -5.05 -23.07 -2.07
N PRO A 177 -3.82 -22.87 -2.58
CA PRO A 177 -2.61 -23.32 -1.90
C PRO A 177 -2.49 -22.63 -0.53
N SER A 178 -2.12 -23.39 0.49
CA SER A 178 -1.91 -22.84 1.82
C SER A 178 -0.74 -21.85 1.81
N PHE A 179 -0.69 -20.93 2.79
CA PHE A 179 0.41 -19.97 2.93
C PHE A 179 1.80 -20.65 2.95
N LEU A 180 1.86 -21.87 3.48
CA LEU A 180 3.07 -22.69 3.51
C LEU A 180 3.46 -23.23 2.12
N ASP A 181 2.48 -23.59 1.30
CA ASP A 181 2.72 -24.08 -0.08
C ASP A 181 3.18 -22.95 -1.01
N ALA A 182 2.58 -21.75 -0.82
CA ALA A 182 2.96 -20.53 -1.50
C ALA A 182 4.38 -20.07 -1.13
N GLY A 183 4.73 -20.14 0.16
CA GLY A 183 6.07 -19.85 0.66
C GLY A 183 7.11 -20.87 0.19
N ALA A 184 6.79 -22.16 0.24
CA ALA A 184 7.71 -23.23 -0.15
C ALA A 184 8.12 -23.14 -1.61
N ALA A 185 7.19 -22.93 -2.54
CA ALA A 185 7.54 -22.85 -3.95
C ALA A 185 8.13 -21.48 -4.35
N CYS A 186 7.90 -20.41 -3.56
CA CYS A 186 8.65 -19.15 -3.70
C CYS A 186 10.12 -19.24 -3.29
N MET A 187 10.52 -20.26 -2.52
CA MET A 187 11.93 -20.54 -2.22
C MET A 187 12.64 -21.33 -3.34
N VAL A 188 11.88 -21.89 -4.29
CA VAL A 188 12.42 -22.80 -5.31
C VAL A 188 12.75 -22.08 -6.63
N ASN A 189 12.02 -21.02 -7.01
CA ASN A 189 12.28 -20.26 -8.25
C ASN A 189 12.20 -18.74 -8.03
N VAL A 190 13.32 -18.13 -7.64
CA VAL A 190 13.48 -16.66 -7.55
C VAL A 190 13.13 -15.98 -8.88
N GLU A 191 13.43 -16.64 -10.01
CA GLU A 191 13.17 -16.16 -11.37
C GLU A 191 11.67 -16.03 -11.74
N THR A 192 10.76 -16.62 -10.95
CA THR A 192 9.31 -16.51 -11.20
C THR A 192 8.65 -15.36 -10.45
N ARG A 193 9.35 -14.67 -9.53
CA ARG A 193 8.78 -13.51 -8.83
C ARG A 193 8.79 -12.30 -9.75
N GLY A 194 7.63 -11.66 -9.89
CA GLY A 194 7.47 -10.48 -10.71
C GLY A 194 8.19 -9.34 -10.03
N ARG A 195 9.22 -8.78 -10.67
CA ARG A 195 9.97 -7.68 -10.10
C ARG A 195 9.13 -6.40 -10.11
N GLY A 196 8.67 -5.93 -8.95
CA GLY A 196 7.93 -4.66 -8.88
C GLY A 196 6.98 -4.50 -7.69
N VAL A 197 6.02 -3.59 -7.86
CA VAL A 197 5.05 -3.21 -6.81
C VAL A 197 3.72 -3.91 -7.03
N TYR A 198 3.21 -4.56 -6.00
CA TYR A 198 1.97 -5.34 -6.05
C TYR A 198 0.76 -4.59 -5.49
N SER A 199 -0.40 -4.83 -6.09
CA SER A 199 -1.69 -4.37 -5.60
C SER A 199 -2.81 -5.31 -6.03
N THR A 200 -4.03 -5.11 -5.55
CA THR A 200 -5.19 -5.96 -5.87
C THR A 200 -6.48 -5.14 -6.03
N PRO A 201 -7.39 -5.50 -6.95
CA PRO A 201 -8.74 -4.91 -6.98
C PRO A 201 -9.65 -5.40 -5.84
N ASP A 202 -9.26 -6.43 -5.07
CA ASP A 202 -10.05 -6.99 -3.98
C ASP A 202 -9.56 -6.52 -2.60
N ILE A 203 -10.37 -5.72 -1.93
CA ILE A 203 -10.11 -5.25 -0.56
C ILE A 203 -9.94 -6.41 0.44
N LYS A 204 -10.60 -7.56 0.25
CA LYS A 204 -10.45 -8.71 1.16
C LYS A 204 -9.07 -9.35 1.01
N MET A 205 -8.54 -9.38 -0.21
CA MET A 205 -7.17 -9.82 -0.46
C MET A 205 -6.18 -8.86 0.20
N ALA A 206 -6.34 -7.55 0.01
CA ALA A 206 -5.49 -6.55 0.67
C ALA A 206 -5.57 -6.62 2.21
N GLU A 207 -6.73 -6.93 2.78
CA GLU A 207 -6.92 -7.09 4.22
C GLU A 207 -6.05 -8.21 4.82
N LYS A 208 -5.75 -9.27 4.06
CA LYS A 208 -4.88 -10.37 4.52
C LYS A 208 -3.42 -9.93 4.74
N TYR A 209 -2.99 -8.87 4.03
CA TYR A 209 -1.61 -8.37 4.02
C TYR A 209 -1.49 -6.94 4.58
N CYS A 210 -2.55 -6.44 5.20
CA CYS A 210 -2.57 -5.11 5.79
C CYS A 210 -1.75 -5.06 7.07
N LYS A 211 -1.25 -3.88 7.42
CA LYS A 211 -0.66 -3.66 8.73
C LYS A 211 -1.75 -3.41 9.76
N MET A 212 -1.49 -3.84 10.98
CA MET A 212 -2.30 -3.51 12.15
C MET A 212 -1.53 -2.62 13.09
N PHE A 213 -2.22 -1.73 13.78
CA PHE A 213 -1.65 -0.91 14.84
C PHE A 213 -2.67 -0.64 15.94
N THR A 214 -2.17 -0.39 17.15
CA THR A 214 -2.99 0.10 18.27
C THR A 214 -2.92 1.61 18.30
N SER A 215 -4.06 2.28 18.20
CA SER A 215 -4.10 3.73 18.21
C SER A 215 -3.87 4.27 19.62
N LYS A 216 -3.02 5.30 19.72
CA LYS A 216 -2.85 6.06 20.97
C LYS A 216 -4.01 7.04 21.23
N VAL A 217 -4.91 7.24 20.26
CA VAL A 217 -6.05 8.16 20.39
C VAL A 217 -7.15 7.55 21.24
N ASP A 218 -7.49 6.29 20.99
CA ASP A 218 -8.62 5.61 21.62
C ASP A 218 -8.28 4.22 22.20
N GLY A 219 -7.02 3.79 22.10
CA GLY A 219 -6.54 2.50 22.58
C GLY A 219 -6.99 1.31 21.74
N LYS A 220 -7.67 1.52 20.61
CA LYS A 220 -8.23 0.43 19.80
C LYS A 220 -7.26 -0.04 18.73
N LYS A 221 -7.46 -1.28 18.27
CA LYS A 221 -6.67 -1.87 17.19
C LYS A 221 -7.34 -1.59 15.84
N TYR A 222 -6.53 -1.18 14.87
CA TYR A 222 -6.96 -0.85 13.52
C TYR A 222 -6.13 -1.59 12.48
N LYS A 223 -6.80 -1.99 11.39
CA LYS A 223 -6.19 -2.37 10.11
C LYS A 223 -6.09 -1.13 9.23
N VAL A 224 -5.00 -1.03 8.46
CA VAL A 224 -4.79 0.06 7.50
C VAL A 224 -4.43 -0.48 6.11
N VAL A 225 -5.11 0.06 5.08
CA VAL A 225 -4.86 -0.27 3.66
C VAL A 225 -4.80 1.03 2.86
N LEU A 226 -3.86 1.12 1.92
CA LEU A 226 -3.81 2.22 0.98
C LEU A 226 -4.71 1.92 -0.23
N GLN A 227 -5.56 2.88 -0.58
CA GLN A 227 -6.43 2.81 -1.74
C GLN A 227 -5.92 3.72 -2.86
N ASN A 228 -5.62 3.09 -3.99
CA ASN A 228 -5.00 3.69 -5.15
C ASN A 228 -5.92 3.60 -6.37
N ARG A 229 -5.56 4.37 -7.39
CA ARG A 229 -5.92 4.13 -8.78
C ARG A 229 -4.68 3.66 -9.51
N ILE A 230 -4.84 2.65 -10.34
CA ILE A 230 -3.73 2.07 -11.12
C ILE A 230 -3.91 2.38 -12.60
N ASN A 231 -2.82 2.79 -13.26
CA ASN A 231 -2.84 3.03 -14.69
C ASN A 231 -3.00 1.68 -15.43
N PRO A 232 -4.09 1.49 -16.19
CA PRO A 232 -4.34 0.21 -16.86
C PRO A 232 -3.31 -0.10 -17.95
N LYS A 233 -2.56 0.91 -18.44
CA LYS A 233 -1.54 0.74 -19.47
C LYS A 233 -0.22 0.18 -18.93
N SER A 234 0.13 0.49 -17.68
CA SER A 234 1.41 0.06 -17.08
C SER A 234 1.28 -1.15 -16.18
N ARG A 235 0.07 -1.45 -15.67
CA ARG A 235 -0.14 -2.67 -14.88
C ARG A 235 0.08 -3.94 -15.71
N LYS A 236 0.51 -4.98 -15.03
CA LYS A 236 0.57 -6.36 -15.52
C LYS A 236 -0.37 -7.22 -14.67
N GLU A 237 -1.08 -8.12 -15.34
CA GLU A 237 -1.83 -9.17 -14.65
C GLU A 237 -0.86 -10.27 -14.23
N CYS A 238 -1.01 -10.75 -13.00
CA CYS A 238 -0.26 -11.89 -12.50
C CYS A 238 -1.02 -13.19 -12.77
N ASN A 239 -0.33 -14.33 -12.73
CA ASN A 239 -0.97 -15.65 -12.82
C ASN A 239 -1.98 -15.87 -11.69
N ARG A 240 -1.70 -15.34 -10.50
CA ARG A 240 -2.70 -15.27 -9.43
C ARG A 240 -3.76 -14.25 -9.80
N LYS A 241 -4.99 -14.73 -9.91
CA LYS A 241 -6.17 -13.91 -10.14
C LYS A 241 -6.27 -12.77 -9.12
N ASP A 242 -6.74 -11.62 -9.60
CA ASP A 242 -6.98 -10.43 -8.78
C ASP A 242 -5.70 -9.92 -8.07
N VAL A 243 -4.53 -10.14 -8.66
CA VAL A 243 -3.28 -9.47 -8.28
C VAL A 243 -2.69 -8.77 -9.50
N TRP A 244 -2.28 -7.53 -9.30
CA TRP A 244 -1.68 -6.68 -10.32
C TRP A 244 -0.28 -6.25 -9.91
N LEU A 245 0.59 -6.15 -10.91
CA LEU A 245 1.99 -5.79 -10.77
C LEU A 245 2.29 -4.52 -11.58
N VAL A 246 2.90 -3.54 -10.94
CA VAL A 246 3.66 -2.49 -11.62
C VAL A 246 5.08 -3.00 -11.76
N TYR A 247 5.44 -3.45 -12.95
CA TYR A 247 6.74 -4.06 -13.22
C TYR A 247 7.86 -3.01 -13.22
N ILE A 248 8.95 -3.30 -12.53
CA ILE A 248 10.15 -2.47 -12.48
C ILE A 248 11.27 -3.24 -13.19
N PRO A 249 11.73 -2.80 -14.38
CA PRO A 249 12.76 -3.52 -15.12
C PRO A 249 14.13 -3.48 -14.42
N GLU A 250 14.93 -4.50 -14.66
CA GLU A 250 16.31 -4.55 -14.18
C GLU A 250 17.14 -3.37 -14.72
N GLY A 251 18.20 -3.02 -14.00
CA GLY A 251 19.11 -1.92 -14.36
C GLY A 251 18.53 -0.51 -14.19
N HIS A 252 17.29 -0.36 -13.70
CA HIS A 252 16.72 0.94 -13.37
C HIS A 252 17.28 1.47 -12.05
N ASN A 253 17.70 2.74 -12.03
CA ASN A 253 18.12 3.44 -10.82
C ASN A 253 16.90 3.92 -10.00
N ASP A 254 17.14 4.51 -8.83
CA ASP A 254 16.08 4.93 -7.90
C ASP A 254 15.14 5.98 -8.49
N LEU A 255 15.67 6.92 -9.30
CA LEU A 255 14.86 7.94 -9.96
C LEU A 255 13.94 7.33 -11.01
N GLN A 256 14.46 6.41 -11.83
CA GLN A 256 13.66 5.71 -12.84
C GLN A 256 12.61 4.80 -12.19
N THR A 257 12.99 4.09 -11.12
CA THR A 257 12.10 3.23 -10.33
C THR A 257 10.95 4.04 -9.72
N LYS A 258 11.25 5.21 -9.12
CA LYS A 258 10.24 6.13 -8.60
C LYS A 258 9.30 6.64 -9.69
N ALA A 259 9.84 7.02 -10.86
CA ALA A 259 9.04 7.50 -11.98
C ALA A 259 8.03 6.44 -12.45
N ILE A 260 8.44 5.18 -12.58
CA ILE A 260 7.56 4.06 -12.93
C ILE A 260 6.38 3.95 -11.94
N VAL A 261 6.66 3.98 -10.63
CA VAL A 261 5.63 3.89 -9.60
C VAL A 261 4.68 5.09 -9.68
N GLN A 262 5.22 6.30 -9.82
CA GLN A 262 4.45 7.54 -9.88
C GLN A 262 3.52 7.63 -11.09
N GLU A 263 3.96 7.14 -12.26
CA GLU A 263 3.15 7.10 -13.48
C GLU A 263 2.10 5.97 -13.47
N SER A 264 2.28 4.99 -12.58
CA SER A 264 1.45 3.78 -12.53
C SER A 264 0.44 3.77 -11.39
N LEU A 265 0.73 4.44 -10.28
CA LEU A 265 -0.10 4.42 -9.07
C LEU A 265 -0.35 5.83 -8.55
N ARG A 266 -1.63 6.16 -8.37
CA ARG A 266 -2.09 7.42 -7.77
C ARG A 266 -2.92 7.13 -6.53
N PRO A 267 -2.53 7.60 -5.34
CA PRO A 267 -3.30 7.33 -4.13
C PRO A 267 -4.51 8.25 -4.07
N TYR A 268 -5.58 7.82 -3.44
CA TYR A 268 -6.74 8.71 -3.22
C TYR A 268 -7.51 8.43 -1.92
N GLY A 269 -7.20 7.35 -1.22
CA GLY A 269 -7.84 7.02 0.05
C GLY A 269 -6.93 6.26 1.00
N LEU A 270 -7.05 6.56 2.28
CA LEU A 270 -6.51 5.77 3.37
C LEU A 270 -7.68 5.04 4.05
N LEU A 271 -7.63 3.71 4.07
CA LEU A 271 -8.69 2.89 4.63
C LEU A 271 -8.33 2.44 6.04
N LEU A 272 -9.28 2.64 6.95
CA LEU A 272 -9.18 2.25 8.36
C LEU A 272 -10.32 1.31 8.72
N LYS A 273 -10.00 0.19 9.35
CA LYS A 273 -11.01 -0.75 9.88
C LYS A 273 -10.65 -1.11 11.32
N GLN A 274 -11.54 -0.76 12.25
CA GLN A 274 -11.41 -1.19 13.63
C GLN A 274 -11.54 -2.72 13.70
N VAL A 275 -10.66 -3.37 14.47
CA VAL A 275 -10.73 -4.81 14.76
C VAL A 275 -11.73 -5.09 15.87
#